data_AF-A0A7C5Y0K3-F1
#
_entry.id   AF-A0A7C5Y0K3-F1
#
_cell.length_a   1.000
_cell.length_b   1.000
_cell.length_c   1.000
_cell.angle_alpha   90.00
_cell.angle_beta   90.00
_cell.angle_gamma   90.00
#
_symmetry.space_group_name_H-M   'P 1'
#
loop_
_entity.id
_entity.type
_entity.pdbx_description
1 polymer ?
#
loop_
_entity_poly.entity_id
_entity_poly.type
_entity_poly.pdbx_seq_one_letter_code
_entity_poly.pdbx_strand_id
1 'polypeptide(L)'
;MICLDREVNYRGAAFKIVIETASEIICKEILGILERGEFSKALELIKSHGGCKLLSENPLKIMSGDGQIRLNLEPINFLAKMSWEIVVDKAKEYCR
;
A
#
# COMPACT_ATOMS: atom_id res chain seq x y z
N MET A 1 -8.50 2.45 -13.02
CA MET A 1 -7.52 1.86 -13.94
C MET A 1 -6.40 1.29 -13.08
N ILE A 2 -6.01 0.03 -13.27
CA ILE A 2 -4.83 -0.52 -12.58
C ILE A 2 -3.63 0.16 -13.23
N CYS A 3 -2.85 0.89 -12.43
CA CYS A 3 -1.65 1.55 -12.93
C CYS A 3 -0.41 0.65 -12.71
N LEU A 4 -0.46 -0.23 -11.70
CA LEU A 4 0.64 -1.13 -11.38
C LEU A 4 0.16 -2.40 -10.68
N ASP A 5 0.72 -3.55 -11.07
CA ASP A 5 0.63 -4.84 -10.39
C ASP A 5 2.04 -5.45 -10.39
N ARG A 6 2.70 -5.48 -9.23
CA ARG A 6 4.10 -5.92 -9.11
C ARG A 6 4.42 -6.52 -7.75
N GLU A 7 5.38 -7.43 -7.73
CA GLU A 7 6.01 -7.91 -6.50
C GLU A 7 7.15 -6.97 -6.09
N VAL A 8 7.15 -6.57 -4.81
CA VAL A 8 8.21 -5.76 -4.20
C VAL A 8 8.90 -6.59 -3.13
N ASN A 9 10.22 -6.59 -3.17
CA ASN A 9 11.07 -7.29 -2.23
C ASN A 9 11.80 -6.29 -1.34
N TYR A 10 11.55 -6.36 -0.04
CA TYR A 10 12.22 -5.52 0.95
C TYR A 10 12.85 -6.39 2.05
N ARG A 11 14.18 -6.37 2.15
CA ARG A 11 14.94 -7.17 3.14
C ARG A 11 14.56 -8.66 3.14
N GLY A 12 14.25 -9.20 1.96
CA GLY A 12 13.82 -10.59 1.78
C GLY A 12 12.33 -10.85 2.04
N ALA A 13 11.55 -9.90 2.56
CA ALA A 13 10.10 -9.99 2.61
C ALA A 13 9.51 -9.57 1.25
N ALA A 14 8.71 -10.45 0.65
CA ALA A 14 8.10 -10.25 -0.66
C ALA A 14 6.60 -9.94 -0.51
N PHE A 15 6.16 -8.83 -1.09
CA PHE A 15 4.76 -8.41 -1.09
C PHE A 15 4.29 -8.21 -2.52
N LYS A 16 3.08 -8.68 -2.83
CA LYS A 16 2.38 -8.31 -4.05
C LYS A 16 1.71 -6.98 -3.80
N ILE A 17 1.96 -6.01 -4.67
CA ILE A 17 1.42 -4.66 -4.58
C ILE A 17 0.65 -4.36 -5.85
N VAL A 18 -0.62 -4.00 -5.69
CA VAL A 18 -1.47 -3.50 -6.78
C VAL A 18 -1.90 -2.08 -6.44
N ILE A 19 -1.59 -1.15 -7.34
CA ILE A 19 -1.98 0.26 -7.21
C ILE A 19 -2.97 0.57 -8.32
N GLU A 20 -4.14 1.08 -7.94
CA GLU A 20 -5.14 1.60 -8.86
C GLU A 20 -5.26 3.10 -8.66
N THR A 21 -4.97 3.86 -9.71
CA THR A 21 -5.21 5.31 -9.72
C THR A 21 -5.39 5.78 -11.16
N ALA A 22 -6.06 6.92 -11.34
CA ALA A 22 -6.16 7.58 -12.63
C ALA A 22 -4.89 8.37 -13.00
N SER A 23 -4.00 8.64 -12.03
CA SER A 23 -2.79 9.45 -12.23
C SER A 23 -1.53 8.58 -12.28
N GLU A 24 -0.86 8.58 -13.43
CA GLU A 24 0.42 7.85 -13.59
C GLU A 24 1.53 8.41 -12.70
N ILE A 25 1.50 9.73 -12.42
CA ILE A 25 2.49 10.40 -11.56
C ILE A 25 2.38 9.86 -10.13
N ILE A 26 1.17 9.85 -9.58
CA ILE A 26 0.89 9.32 -8.24
C ILE A 26 1.28 7.84 -8.15
N CYS A 27 0.98 7.07 -9.20
CA CYS A 27 1.33 5.66 -9.26
C CYS A 27 2.83 5.42 -9.08
N LYS A 28 3.66 6.16 -9.84
CA LYS A 28 5.13 6.06 -9.77
C LYS A 28 5.67 6.54 -8.43
N GLU A 29 5.06 7.57 -7.84
CA GLU A 29 5.46 8.10 -6.55
C GLU A 29 5.21 7.09 -5.42
N ILE A 30 3.99 6.52 -5.34
CA ILE A 30 3.66 5.47 -4.36
C ILE A 30 4.59 4.27 -4.54
N LEU A 31 4.80 3.81 -5.79
CA LEU A 31 5.71 2.70 -6.06
C LEU A 31 7.12 2.98 -5.53
N GLY A 32 7.70 4.13 -5.90
CA GLY A 32 9.07 4.47 -5.51
C GLY A 32 9.25 4.56 -4.00
N ILE A 33 8.21 4.99 -3.27
CA ILE A 33 8.19 4.98 -1.79
C ILE A 33 8.17 3.55 -1.25
N LEU A 34 7.32 2.68 -1.82
CA LEU A 34 7.17 1.29 -1.37
C LEU A 34 8.42 0.45 -1.68
N GLU A 35 9.07 0.65 -2.81
CA GLU A 35 10.33 -0.02 -3.17
C GLU A 35 11.48 0.34 -2.21
N ARG A 36 11.47 1.52 -1.62
CA ARG A 36 12.41 1.93 -0.56
C ARG A 36 12.06 1.37 0.83
N GLY A 37 10.93 0.67 0.96
CA GLY A 37 10.41 0.16 2.23
C GLY A 37 9.78 1.24 3.12
N GLU A 38 9.45 2.41 2.55
CA GLU A 38 8.92 3.56 3.30
C GLU A 38 7.39 3.51 3.39
N PHE A 39 6.83 2.38 3.84
CA PHE A 39 5.38 2.13 3.83
C PHE A 39 4.55 3.27 4.48
N SER A 40 5.01 3.85 5.59
CA SER A 40 4.32 4.97 6.24
C SER A 40 4.20 6.20 5.33
N LYS A 41 5.23 6.50 4.52
CA LYS A 41 5.16 7.62 3.57
C LYS A 41 4.16 7.34 2.45
N ALA A 42 4.00 6.07 2.05
CA ALA A 42 2.99 5.70 1.06
C ALA A 42 1.58 5.92 1.64
N LEU A 43 1.37 5.58 2.91
CA LEU A 43 0.12 5.86 3.62
C LEU A 43 -0.12 7.36 3.80
N GLU A 44 0.91 8.16 4.09
CA GLU A 44 0.82 9.63 4.16
C GLU A 44 0.37 10.22 2.83
N LEU A 45 0.96 9.75 1.72
CA LEU A 45 0.57 10.16 0.38
C LEU A 45 -0.88 9.76 0.10
N ILE A 46 -1.30 8.53 0.41
CA ILE A 46 -2.71 8.12 0.25
C ILE A 46 -3.64 8.98 1.11
N LYS A 47 -3.24 9.32 2.33
CA LYS A 47 -4.01 10.13 3.27
C LYS A 47 -4.15 11.58 2.83
N SER A 48 -3.16 12.15 2.14
CA SER A 48 -3.25 13.52 1.62
C SER A 48 -4.35 13.67 0.55
N HIS A 49 -4.79 12.57 -0.04
CA HIS A 49 -5.91 12.48 -0.99
C HIS A 49 -7.28 12.38 -0.28
N GLY A 50 -7.57 13.34 0.60
CA GLY A 50 -8.87 13.46 1.26
C GLY A 50 -9.09 12.48 2.43
N GLY A 51 -8.01 11.94 3.01
CA GLY A 51 -8.04 10.91 4.05
C GLY A 51 -7.69 9.53 3.49
N CYS A 52 -7.71 8.51 4.35
CA CYS A 52 -7.61 7.14 3.89
C CYS A 52 -8.55 6.23 4.65
N LYS A 53 -8.99 5.16 3.98
CA LYS A 53 -9.96 4.20 4.48
C LYS A 53 -9.40 2.80 4.29
N LEU A 54 -9.34 2.05 5.38
CA LEU A 54 -9.03 0.63 5.35
C LEU A 54 -10.28 -0.15 4.93
N LEU A 55 -10.19 -0.90 3.83
CA LEU A 55 -11.29 -1.70 3.27
C LEU A 55 -11.19 -3.18 3.65
N SER A 56 -9.98 -3.69 3.81
CA SER A 56 -9.70 -5.09 4.17
C SER A 56 -8.29 -5.19 4.75
N GLU A 57 -8.06 -6.16 5.62
CA GLU A 57 -6.77 -6.44 6.26
C GLU A 57 -6.06 -7.66 5.65
N ASN A 58 -6.79 -8.53 4.95
CA ASN A 58 -6.24 -9.72 4.32
C ASN A 58 -7.00 -10.11 3.03
N PRO A 59 -6.49 -9.75 1.83
CA PRO A 59 -5.32 -8.89 1.60
C PRO A 59 -5.60 -7.46 2.09
N LEU A 60 -4.54 -6.70 2.36
CA LEU A 60 -4.63 -5.33 2.85
C LEU A 60 -5.13 -4.44 1.72
N LYS A 61 -6.29 -3.83 1.87
CA LYS A 61 -6.88 -2.94 0.87
C LYS A 61 -7.11 -1.58 1.48
N ILE A 62 -6.53 -0.55 0.90
CA ILE A 62 -6.62 0.84 1.36
C ILE A 62 -7.12 1.69 0.21
N MET A 63 -8.01 2.63 0.50
CA MET A 63 -8.52 3.58 -0.47
C MET A 63 -8.39 5.01 0.06
N SER A 64 -7.99 5.96 -0.78
CA SER A 64 -8.01 7.38 -0.42
C SER A 64 -9.45 7.89 -0.25
N GLY A 65 -9.63 8.96 0.53
CA GLY A 65 -10.95 9.53 0.79
C GLY A 65 -11.62 10.13 -0.44
N ASP A 66 -10.83 10.64 -1.39
CA ASP A 66 -11.30 11.09 -2.70
C ASP A 66 -11.59 9.93 -3.69
N GLY A 67 -11.26 8.69 -3.31
CA GLY A 67 -11.43 7.49 -4.13
C GLY A 67 -10.46 7.36 -5.32
N GLN A 68 -9.48 8.27 -5.46
CA GLN A 68 -8.54 8.29 -6.60
C GLN A 68 -7.41 7.29 -6.48
N ILE A 69 -7.11 6.80 -5.28
CA ILE A 69 -6.02 5.87 -5.03
C ILE A 69 -6.59 4.65 -4.32
N ARG A 70 -6.28 3.47 -4.85
CA ARG A 70 -6.47 2.19 -4.16
C ARG A 70 -5.16 1.44 -4.13
N LEU A 71 -4.80 0.97 -2.96
CA LEU A 71 -3.62 0.18 -2.71
C LEU A 71 -4.07 -1.18 -2.19
N ASN A 72 -3.68 -2.24 -2.88
CA ASN A 72 -3.83 -3.61 -2.40
C ASN A 72 -2.43 -4.19 -2.14
N LEU A 73 -2.21 -4.70 -0.93
CA LEU A 73 -1.01 -5.45 -0.57
C LEU A 73 -1.37 -6.86 -0.17
N GLU A 74 -0.51 -7.81 -0.52
CA GLU A 74 -0.60 -9.20 -0.09
C GLU A 74 0.79 -9.75 0.22
N PRO A 75 0.99 -10.46 1.34
CA PRO A 75 2.28 -11.08 1.65
C PRO A 75 2.48 -12.36 0.84
N ILE A 76 3.59 -12.45 0.10
CA ILE A 76 3.88 -13.60 -0.78
C ILE A 76 4.64 -14.69 -0.03
N ASN A 77 5.64 -14.31 0.76
CA ASN A 77 6.54 -15.26 1.41
C ASN A 77 6.41 -15.26 2.94
N PHE A 78 7.09 -16.22 3.59
CA PHE A 78 7.01 -16.41 5.03
C PHE A 78 7.45 -15.17 5.83
N LEU A 79 8.53 -14.50 5.41
CA LEU A 79 9.02 -13.28 6.05
C LEU A 79 7.99 -12.13 5.97
N ALA A 80 7.31 -11.98 4.84
CA ALA A 80 6.23 -11.02 4.67
C ALA A 80 5.03 -11.34 5.56
N LYS A 81 4.68 -12.62 5.70
CA LYS A 81 3.59 -13.06 6.59
C LYS A 81 3.89 -12.78 8.07
N MET A 82 5.13 -12.99 8.51
CA MET A 82 5.54 -12.70 9.90
C MET A 82 5.45 -11.20 10.24
N SER A 83 5.71 -10.33 9.28
CA SER A 83 5.64 -8.88 9.46
C SER A 83 4.26 -8.30 9.12
N TRP A 84 3.29 -9.14 8.74
CA TRP A 84 2.00 -8.69 8.20
C TRP A 84 1.16 -7.92 9.23
N GLU A 85 1.09 -8.42 10.47
CA GLU A 85 0.34 -7.74 11.54
C GLU A 85 0.86 -6.31 11.75
N ILE A 86 2.18 -6.10 11.71
CA ILE A 86 2.79 -4.78 11.85
C ILE A 86 2.38 -3.85 10.69
N VAL A 87 2.33 -4.38 9.47
CA VAL A 87 1.92 -3.62 8.28
C VAL A 87 0.44 -3.23 8.39
N VAL A 88 -0.42 -4.16 8.81
CA VAL A 88 -1.85 -3.94 9.01
C VAL A 88 -2.12 -2.93 10.13
N ASP A 89 -1.46 -3.07 11.27
CA ASP A 89 -1.60 -2.16 12.41
C ASP A 89 -1.20 -0.74 12.04
N LYS A 90 -0.11 -0.60 11.27
CA LYS A 90 0.30 0.70 10.76
C LYS A 90 -0.72 1.31 9.79
N ALA A 91 -1.33 0.49 8.94
CA ALA A 91 -2.42 0.96 8.08
C ALA A 91 -3.65 1.40 8.89
N LYS A 92 -4.00 0.69 9.96
CA LYS A 92 -5.08 1.06 10.89
C LYS A 92 -4.80 2.38 11.59
N GLU A 93 -3.57 2.61 12.04
CA GLU A 93 -3.18 3.87 12.70
C GLU A 93 -3.36 5.08 11.77
N TYR A 94 -2.98 4.94 10.50
CA TYR A 94 -3.07 6.03 9.53
C TYR A 94 -4.49 6.28 9.00
N CYS A 95 -5.26 5.21 8.78
CA CYS A 95 -6.58 5.22 8.13
C CYS A 95 -7.77 5.12 9.09
N ARG A 96 -7.63 5.68 10.30
CA ARG A 96 -8.75 5.87 11.25
C ARG A 96 -9.77 6.87 10.75
#